data_AF-A0A521R2U7-F1
#
_entry.id   AF-A0A521R2U7-F1
#
_cell.length_a   1.000
_cell.length_b   1.000
_cell.length_c   1.000
_cell.angle_alpha   90.00
_cell.angle_beta   90.00
_cell.angle_gamma   90.00
#
_symmetry.space_group_name_H-M   'P 1'
#
loop_
_entity.id
_entity.type
_entity.pdbx_description
1 polymer ?
#
loop_
_entity_poly.entity_id
_entity_poly.type
_entity_poly.pdbx_seq_one_letter_code
_entity_poly.pdbx_strand_id
1 'polypeptide(L)'
;MPDTTTLAQAKPDKASAARTEHFDVVIVGAGISGIGGAYHLTTQSPGRSFVVLESQESFGGTWLTHKYPGIRSDSDLYTFGYRFKPWTGKPIATAHEIRTYMNEVIEDNDLARHIRYRHKIVSASWSSRDNLWTLEGVRTDTGETVRFTANFLWMCQGYYRHDEGYTPEWPGMESFKGRIVHPQTWPGDLDYSGKKVVVIGSGATAATVIPAIAEKSEHVTMLQRSPTYFIPARNANDLADTLRQLEVDETWIHEIVRRKILHDQAVFTKRSFEEPEQVKKDLLAGVRAYLGPDHEHNVDPHFLPSYRPWRQRIAYVPDGDLFRAVSAGKASVVTDEIEKFVENGILLKSGKVLEADIIVTATGFHLSVMGDIAFAVDGKPLDFADTVTYRGMMFTGVPNMVWVFGYFRASWTLRADLVADFVCRLLGHMQEKGVRKVGVSLRPEDKDMKLLPWIDPENFNPGYLMRGMHLLPKRGEKPEWQHTQDYWGEKNIFPAIDLDDPAFVYG
;
A
#
# COMPACT_ATOMS: atom_id res chain seq x y z
N MET A 1 37.12 52.88 -30.13
CA MET A 1 35.81 52.41 -29.67
C MET A 1 35.91 50.92 -29.42
N PRO A 2 35.98 50.49 -28.14
CA PRO A 2 35.76 49.10 -27.78
C PRO A 2 34.26 48.90 -27.47
N ASP A 3 33.66 47.85 -28.01
CA ASP A 3 32.55 47.17 -27.33
C ASP A 3 32.24 45.82 -28.00
N THR A 4 32.34 44.75 -27.21
CA THR A 4 31.41 43.60 -27.13
C THR A 4 32.06 42.51 -26.28
N THR A 5 31.94 42.72 -24.98
CA THR A 5 31.62 41.74 -23.93
C THR A 5 31.74 40.24 -24.29
N THR A 6 32.85 39.64 -23.87
CA THR A 6 32.96 38.20 -23.67
C THR A 6 32.21 37.85 -22.37
N LEU A 7 31.09 37.13 -22.49
CA LEU A 7 30.43 36.46 -21.38
C LEU A 7 31.39 35.44 -20.77
N ALA A 8 32.03 35.80 -19.65
CA ALA A 8 32.76 34.87 -18.82
C ALA A 8 31.78 33.79 -18.33
N GLN A 9 32.05 32.54 -18.69
CA GLN A 9 31.40 31.38 -18.10
C GLN A 9 31.62 31.41 -16.59
N ALA A 10 30.56 31.71 -15.84
CA ALA A 10 30.52 31.47 -14.42
C ALA A 10 30.74 29.97 -14.21
N LYS A 11 31.89 29.61 -13.61
CA LYS A 11 32.09 28.28 -13.06
C LYS A 11 30.97 28.04 -12.05
N PRO A 12 30.29 26.88 -12.06
CA PRO A 12 29.36 26.57 -11.00
C PRO A 12 30.11 26.60 -9.68
N ASP A 13 29.62 27.43 -8.76
CA ASP A 13 30.11 27.46 -7.39
C ASP A 13 30.09 26.05 -6.83
N LYS A 14 31.18 25.67 -6.16
CA LYS A 14 31.30 24.42 -5.43
C LYS A 14 30.12 24.33 -4.46
N ALA A 15 29.12 23.52 -4.79
CA ALA A 15 28.15 23.05 -3.82
C ALA A 15 28.96 22.54 -2.62
N SER A 16 28.74 23.14 -1.46
CA SER A 16 29.25 22.61 -0.18
C SER A 16 28.98 21.12 -0.18
N ALA A 17 30.02 20.29 -0.17
CA ALA A 17 29.86 18.85 -0.19
C ALA A 17 28.92 18.46 0.95
N ALA A 18 27.76 17.90 0.62
CA ALA A 18 26.76 17.51 1.60
C ALA A 18 27.44 16.67 2.69
N ARG A 19 27.27 17.04 3.96
CA ARG A 19 27.84 16.29 5.08
C ARG A 19 27.25 14.89 5.05
N THR A 20 28.10 13.87 4.86
CA THR A 20 27.67 12.48 4.90
C THR A 20 27.42 12.05 6.34
N GLU A 21 26.24 11.54 6.62
CA GLU A 21 25.90 10.91 7.89
C GLU A 21 25.89 9.38 7.77
N HIS A 22 26.21 8.68 8.86
CA HIS A 22 26.29 7.22 8.88
C HIS A 22 25.37 6.63 9.94
N PHE A 23 24.70 5.54 9.60
CA PHE A 23 23.81 4.79 10.48
C PHE A 23 24.01 3.29 10.28
N ASP A 24 23.69 2.49 11.30
CA ASP A 24 23.66 1.04 11.12
C ASP A 24 22.48 0.63 10.22
N VAL A 25 21.32 1.26 10.41
CA VAL A 25 20.12 1.01 9.61
C VAL A 25 19.51 2.31 9.10
N VAL A 26 19.25 2.39 7.80
CA VAL A 26 18.38 3.43 7.22
C VAL A 26 17.05 2.79 6.85
N ILE A 27 15.96 3.30 7.43
CA ILE A 27 14.59 2.97 7.05
C ILE A 27 14.10 4.03 6.06
N VAL A 28 13.57 3.62 4.91
CA VAL A 28 12.99 4.54 3.92
C VAL A 28 11.46 4.50 4.04
N GLY A 29 10.85 5.63 4.40
CA GLY A 29 9.41 5.84 4.58
C GLY A 29 8.95 5.82 6.03
N ALA A 30 8.21 6.86 6.46
CA ALA A 30 7.56 6.97 7.77
C ALA A 30 6.05 6.70 7.68
N GLY A 31 5.68 5.71 6.86
CA GLY A 31 4.36 5.08 6.88
C GLY A 31 4.24 4.04 8.00
N ILE A 32 3.14 3.28 7.99
CA ILE A 32 2.86 2.29 9.05
C ILE A 32 3.98 1.24 9.19
N SER A 33 4.58 0.79 8.08
CA SER A 33 5.72 -0.13 8.11
C SER A 33 6.95 0.47 8.78
N GLY A 34 7.31 1.71 8.43
CA GLY A 34 8.55 2.34 8.90
C GLY A 34 8.51 2.70 10.38
N ILE A 35 7.36 3.20 10.86
CA ILE A 35 7.15 3.42 12.30
C ILE A 35 7.19 2.10 13.05
N GLY A 36 6.53 1.05 12.53
CA GLY A 36 6.60 -0.29 13.11
C GLY A 36 8.04 -0.82 13.17
N GLY A 37 8.81 -0.66 12.08
CA GLY A 37 10.22 -1.05 12.03
C GLY A 37 11.09 -0.28 13.03
N ALA A 38 10.87 1.03 13.18
CA ALA A 38 11.57 1.86 14.16
C ALA A 38 11.30 1.42 15.61
N TYR A 39 10.05 1.07 15.94
CA TYR A 39 9.72 0.46 17.23
C TYR A 39 10.48 -0.84 17.46
N HIS A 40 10.51 -1.74 16.47
CA HIS A 40 11.21 -3.02 16.59
C HIS A 40 12.72 -2.85 16.74
N LEU A 41 13.35 -1.93 16.00
CA LEU A 41 14.79 -1.64 16.19
C LEU A 41 15.06 -1.10 17.59
N THR A 42 14.23 -0.17 18.08
CA THR A 42 14.40 0.42 19.41
C THR A 42 14.30 -0.62 20.51
N THR A 43 13.37 -1.56 20.38
CA THR A 43 13.05 -2.55 21.43
C THR A 43 13.88 -3.83 21.35
N GLN A 44 14.22 -4.29 20.14
CA GLN A 44 14.90 -5.57 19.90
C GLN A 44 16.37 -5.43 19.49
N SER A 45 16.83 -4.23 19.13
CA SER A 45 18.21 -3.93 18.77
C SER A 45 18.74 -2.69 19.51
N PRO A 46 18.66 -2.65 20.85
CA PRO A 46 19.04 -1.48 21.63
C PRO A 46 20.51 -1.11 21.38
N GLY A 47 20.77 0.18 21.19
CA GLY A 47 22.11 0.73 20.90
C GLY A 47 22.50 0.74 19.42
N ARG A 48 21.74 0.10 18.53
CA ARG A 48 21.95 0.19 17.08
C ARG A 48 21.46 1.54 16.56
N SER A 49 22.31 2.26 15.85
CA SER A 49 21.98 3.58 15.30
C SER A 49 21.07 3.43 14.07
N PHE A 50 19.96 4.17 14.04
CA PHE A 50 19.08 4.17 12.87
C PHE A 50 18.41 5.52 12.63
N VAL A 51 17.96 5.70 11.39
CA VAL A 51 17.16 6.86 10.95
C VAL A 51 16.05 6.41 10.02
N VAL A 52 14.88 7.03 10.13
CA VAL A 52 13.76 6.92 9.19
C VAL A 52 13.75 8.15 8.31
N LEU A 53 13.86 7.98 7.00
CA LEU A 53 13.84 9.08 6.03
C LEU A 53 12.48 9.11 5.31
N GLU A 54 11.77 10.23 5.42
CA GLU A 54 10.45 10.43 4.85
C GLU A 54 10.45 11.63 3.90
N SER A 55 9.98 11.41 2.67
CA SER A 55 9.84 12.43 1.64
C SER A 55 8.80 13.52 1.97
N GLN A 56 7.76 13.13 2.70
CA GLN A 56 6.64 13.99 3.08
C GLN A 56 6.98 14.86 4.29
N GLU A 57 6.13 15.85 4.55
CA GLU A 57 6.28 16.78 5.67
C GLU A 57 5.93 16.21 7.05
N SER A 58 5.31 15.04 7.08
CA SER A 58 4.84 14.37 8.28
C SER A 58 4.81 12.86 8.03
N PHE A 59 4.68 12.09 9.11
CA PHE A 59 4.41 10.65 9.04
C PHE A 59 2.99 10.37 8.54
N GLY A 60 2.75 9.11 8.15
CA GLY A 60 1.42 8.62 7.77
C GLY A 60 1.39 7.89 6.43
N GLY A 61 2.35 8.16 5.54
CA GLY A 61 2.37 7.57 4.19
C GLY A 61 1.06 7.84 3.44
N THR A 62 0.39 6.78 2.99
CA THR A 62 -0.89 6.88 2.27
C THR A 62 -1.99 7.61 3.05
N TRP A 63 -1.97 7.57 4.39
CA TRP A 63 -2.94 8.27 5.25
C TRP A 63 -2.74 9.78 5.30
N LEU A 64 -1.56 10.26 4.89
CA LEU A 64 -1.26 11.68 4.73
C LEU A 64 -1.49 12.15 3.28
N THR A 65 -1.10 11.33 2.29
CA THR A 65 -1.10 11.76 0.88
C THR A 65 -2.48 11.76 0.25
N HIS A 66 -3.35 10.80 0.59
CA HIS A 66 -4.71 10.80 0.07
C HIS A 66 -5.54 11.88 0.80
N LYS A 67 -6.26 12.70 0.03
CA LYS A 67 -7.05 13.83 0.56
C LYS A 67 -8.52 13.86 0.12
N TYR A 68 -8.99 12.83 -0.59
CA TYR A 68 -10.39 12.74 -1.00
C TYR A 68 -11.35 12.54 0.20
N PRO A 69 -12.64 12.92 0.09
CA PRO A 69 -13.61 12.75 1.17
C PRO A 69 -13.81 11.28 1.58
N GLY A 70 -13.92 11.04 2.88
CA GLY A 70 -14.31 9.74 3.44
C GLY A 70 -13.18 8.74 3.68
N ILE A 71 -11.91 9.10 3.48
CA ILE A 71 -10.77 8.16 3.58
C ILE A 71 -10.80 7.38 4.90
N ARG A 72 -10.76 6.06 4.73
CA ARG A 72 -10.83 5.05 5.79
C ARG A 72 -10.08 3.80 5.37
N SER A 73 -9.78 2.96 6.34
CA SER A 73 -9.29 1.60 6.08
C SER A 73 -10.38 0.74 5.45
N ASP A 74 -9.98 -0.25 4.66
CA ASP A 74 -10.81 -1.37 4.25
C ASP A 74 -10.50 -2.65 5.05
N SER A 75 -9.53 -2.57 5.96
CA SER A 75 -9.10 -3.61 6.90
C SER A 75 -9.43 -3.18 8.32
N ASP A 76 -9.81 -4.11 9.18
CA ASP A 76 -10.07 -3.80 10.58
C ASP A 76 -8.77 -3.44 11.32
N LEU A 77 -8.83 -2.50 12.26
CA LEU A 77 -7.67 -2.08 13.05
C LEU A 77 -7.31 -3.03 14.20
N TYR A 78 -8.15 -4.02 14.50
CA TYR A 78 -7.71 -5.10 15.39
C TYR A 78 -6.61 -5.94 14.73
N THR A 79 -6.60 -6.06 13.40
CA THR A 79 -5.55 -6.73 12.63
C THR A 79 -4.58 -5.77 11.92
N PHE A 80 -5.02 -4.59 11.52
CA PHE A 80 -4.21 -3.55 10.87
C PHE A 80 -3.42 -2.70 11.87
N GLY A 81 -3.85 -2.59 13.12
CA GLY A 81 -3.03 -2.03 14.19
C GLY A 81 -1.78 -2.88 14.47
N TYR A 82 -0.77 -2.25 15.06
CA TYR A 82 0.44 -2.92 15.54
C TYR A 82 0.11 -3.90 16.66
N ARG A 83 0.77 -5.06 16.65
CA ARG A 83 0.57 -6.07 17.70
C ARG A 83 0.91 -5.59 19.12
N PHE A 84 1.76 -4.55 19.22
CA PHE A 84 2.26 -4.01 20.49
C PHE A 84 1.48 -2.78 20.99
N LYS A 85 0.52 -2.27 20.21
CA LYS A 85 -0.32 -1.13 20.59
C LYS A 85 -1.78 -1.49 20.33
N PRO A 86 -2.53 -1.94 21.35
CA PRO A 86 -3.93 -2.32 21.20
C PRO A 86 -4.78 -1.21 20.57
N TRP A 87 -5.65 -1.60 19.65
CA TRP A 87 -6.69 -0.74 19.10
C TRP A 87 -8.00 -0.90 19.89
N THR A 88 -8.60 0.22 20.28
CA THR A 88 -9.80 0.27 21.14
C THR A 88 -11.02 0.90 20.45
N GLY A 89 -10.86 1.45 19.25
CA GLY A 89 -11.93 2.10 18.51
C GLY A 89 -12.81 1.15 17.68
N LYS A 90 -13.56 1.75 16.75
CA LYS A 90 -14.35 0.99 15.76
C LYS A 90 -13.44 0.17 14.84
N PRO A 91 -13.89 -0.98 14.31
CA PRO A 91 -13.06 -1.83 13.47
C PRO A 91 -12.47 -1.10 12.26
N ILE A 92 -13.30 -0.39 11.50
CA ILE A 92 -12.86 0.42 10.36
C ILE A 92 -12.70 1.87 10.81
N ALA A 93 -11.46 2.35 10.80
CA ALA A 93 -11.14 3.71 11.17
C ALA A 93 -10.85 4.61 9.97
N THR A 94 -11.06 5.89 10.20
CA THR A 94 -10.75 6.99 9.30
C THR A 94 -9.24 7.23 9.19
N ALA A 95 -8.81 7.94 8.16
CA ALA A 95 -7.42 8.39 8.04
C ALA A 95 -6.95 9.20 9.26
N HIS A 96 -7.84 10.01 9.84
CA HIS A 96 -7.52 10.83 11.01
C HIS A 96 -7.23 9.95 12.23
N GLU A 97 -8.12 9.00 12.55
CA GLU A 97 -7.93 8.04 13.64
C GLU A 97 -6.65 7.20 13.48
N ILE A 98 -6.36 6.75 12.26
CA ILE A 98 -5.12 6.00 11.98
C ILE A 98 -3.88 6.87 12.20
N ARG A 99 -3.91 8.15 11.77
CA ARG A 99 -2.80 9.07 12.02
C ARG A 99 -2.64 9.39 13.50
N THR A 100 -3.72 9.56 14.24
CA THR A 100 -3.67 9.73 15.70
C THR A 100 -3.03 8.51 16.37
N TYR A 101 -3.48 7.31 16.01
CA TYR A 101 -2.90 6.05 16.49
C TYR A 101 -1.38 5.92 16.18
N MET A 102 -0.96 6.29 14.97
CA MET A 102 0.46 6.31 14.59
C MET A 102 1.26 7.36 15.37
N ASN A 103 0.65 8.52 15.66
CA ASN A 103 1.27 9.57 16.47
C ASN A 103 1.52 9.09 17.89
N GLU A 104 0.52 8.46 18.51
CA GLU A 104 0.66 7.88 19.85
C GLU A 104 1.82 6.89 19.90
N VAL A 105 1.97 6.02 18.89
CA VAL A 105 3.12 5.10 18.83
C VAL A 105 4.46 5.82 18.74
N ILE A 106 4.52 6.93 17.99
CA ILE A 106 5.74 7.75 17.91
C ILE A 106 6.06 8.38 19.27
N GLU A 107 5.07 8.96 19.94
CA GLU A 107 5.22 9.66 21.22
C GLU A 107 5.53 8.70 22.37
N ASP A 108 4.74 7.62 22.52
CA ASP A 108 4.87 6.62 23.58
C ASP A 108 6.26 5.94 23.58
N ASN A 109 6.96 5.96 22.44
CA ASN A 109 8.24 5.26 22.23
C ASN A 109 9.40 6.21 21.88
N ASP A 110 9.20 7.53 21.96
CA ASP A 110 10.19 8.57 21.61
C ASP A 110 10.87 8.33 20.25
N LEU A 111 10.07 8.01 19.22
CA LEU A 111 10.56 7.72 17.88
C LEU A 111 10.79 9.00 17.05
N ALA A 112 10.24 10.14 17.47
CA ALA A 112 10.31 11.39 16.72
C ALA A 112 11.75 11.81 16.41
N ARG A 113 12.68 11.62 17.36
CA ARG A 113 14.12 11.92 17.20
C ARG A 113 14.82 11.09 16.11
N HIS A 114 14.22 9.98 15.69
CA HIS A 114 14.76 9.09 14.66
C HIS A 114 14.17 9.36 13.27
N ILE A 115 13.15 10.21 13.14
CA ILE A 115 12.45 10.44 11.88
C ILE A 115 12.87 11.79 11.29
N ARG A 116 13.22 11.79 10.00
CA ARG A 116 13.54 12.99 9.23
C ARG A 116 12.56 13.17 8.09
N TYR A 117 11.68 14.14 8.25
CA TYR A 117 10.71 14.53 7.24
C TYR A 117 11.35 15.36 6.13
N ARG A 118 10.68 15.46 5.00
CA ARG A 118 11.13 16.19 3.81
C ARG A 118 12.44 15.68 3.21
N HIS A 119 12.86 14.45 3.50
CA HIS A 119 14.06 13.81 2.95
C HIS A 119 13.65 12.83 1.84
N LYS A 120 13.66 13.28 0.59
CA LYS A 120 13.39 12.41 -0.57
C LYS A 120 14.69 11.77 -1.03
N ILE A 121 14.82 10.46 -0.86
CA ILE A 121 15.91 9.69 -1.46
C ILE A 121 15.68 9.58 -2.97
N VAL A 122 16.74 9.77 -3.75
CA VAL A 122 16.71 9.71 -5.22
C VAL A 122 17.62 8.61 -5.76
N SER A 123 18.68 8.24 -5.02
CA SER A 123 19.55 7.12 -5.39
C SER A 123 20.02 6.32 -4.16
N ALA A 124 20.27 5.02 -4.36
CA ALA A 124 20.85 4.13 -3.37
C ALA A 124 21.86 3.20 -4.06
N SER A 125 23.13 3.26 -3.65
CA SER A 125 24.23 2.51 -4.27
C SER A 125 24.96 1.65 -3.24
N TRP A 126 25.04 0.35 -3.47
CA TRP A 126 25.84 -0.57 -2.66
C TRP A 126 27.29 -0.61 -3.14
N SER A 127 28.24 -0.60 -2.19
CA SER A 127 29.66 -0.84 -2.40
C SER A 127 30.08 -2.14 -1.71
N SER A 128 30.43 -3.17 -2.48
CA SER A 128 30.97 -4.43 -1.96
C SER A 128 32.39 -4.27 -1.40
N ARG A 129 33.11 -3.21 -1.81
CA ARG A 129 34.42 -2.88 -1.22
C ARG A 129 34.26 -2.39 0.21
N ASP A 130 33.28 -1.53 0.45
CA ASP A 130 33.10 -0.85 1.73
C ASP A 130 32.07 -1.56 2.63
N ASN A 131 31.28 -2.49 2.07
CA ASN A 131 30.11 -3.13 2.68
C ASN A 131 29.08 -2.11 3.18
N LEU A 132 28.78 -1.10 2.35
CA LEU A 132 27.89 0.00 2.68
C LEU A 132 26.93 0.35 1.55
N TRP A 133 25.71 0.70 1.93
CA TRP A 133 24.82 1.50 1.10
C TRP A 133 25.22 2.98 1.22
N THR A 134 25.27 3.68 0.09
CA THR A 134 25.27 5.14 0.02
C THR A 134 23.94 5.59 -0.55
N LEU A 135 23.22 6.47 0.17
CA LEU A 135 21.98 7.06 -0.29
C LEU A 135 22.21 8.54 -0.58
N GLU A 136 21.74 9.00 -1.73
CA GLU A 136 21.67 10.42 -2.06
C GLU A 136 20.21 10.85 -2.09
N GLY A 137 19.94 12.02 -1.53
CA GLY A 137 18.61 12.57 -1.45
C GLY A 137 18.60 14.08 -1.58
N VAL A 138 17.39 14.62 -1.58
CA VAL A 138 17.12 16.05 -1.63
C VAL A 138 16.11 16.39 -0.56
N ARG A 139 16.35 17.50 0.14
CA ARG A 139 15.37 18.11 1.03
C ARG A 139 14.26 18.76 0.22
N THR A 140 13.01 18.34 0.41
CA THR A 140 11.88 18.82 -0.40
C THR A 140 11.44 20.25 -0.08
N ASP A 141 11.86 20.80 1.07
CA ASP A 141 11.63 22.20 1.45
C ASP A 141 12.70 23.17 0.96
N THR A 142 13.96 22.74 0.88
CA THR A 142 15.10 23.63 0.59
C THR A 142 15.79 23.34 -0.74
N GLY A 143 15.58 22.15 -1.32
CA GLY A 143 16.35 21.65 -2.46
C GLY A 143 17.78 21.22 -2.13
N GLU A 144 18.17 21.24 -0.85
CA GLU A 144 19.50 20.86 -0.40
C GLU A 144 19.77 19.38 -0.67
N THR A 145 20.89 19.07 -1.31
CA THR A 145 21.36 17.69 -1.45
C THR A 145 21.84 17.16 -0.09
N VAL A 146 21.38 15.97 0.26
CA VAL A 146 21.75 15.26 1.49
C VAL A 146 22.33 13.90 1.14
N ARG A 147 23.24 13.40 1.98
CA ARG A 147 23.91 12.12 1.76
C ARG A 147 23.98 11.29 3.04
N PHE A 148 23.62 10.03 2.91
CA PHE A 148 23.64 9.06 4.00
C PHE A 148 24.45 7.83 3.61
N THR A 149 24.98 7.14 4.60
CA THR A 149 25.54 5.80 4.46
C THR A 149 24.91 4.87 5.48
N ALA A 150 24.72 3.61 5.10
CA ALA A 150 24.07 2.62 5.94
C ALA A 150 24.76 1.26 5.85
N ASN A 151 24.90 0.58 6.99
CA ASN A 151 25.26 -0.85 6.98
C ASN A 151 24.11 -1.68 6.39
N PHE A 152 22.87 -1.32 6.71
CA PHE A 152 21.66 -2.03 6.28
C PHE A 152 20.57 -1.06 5.79
N LEU A 153 19.91 -1.41 4.69
CA LEU A 153 18.83 -0.63 4.09
C LEU A 153 17.48 -1.34 4.26
N TRP A 154 16.52 -0.67 4.89
CA TRP A 154 15.20 -1.23 5.14
C TRP A 154 14.12 -0.42 4.42
N MET A 155 13.61 -0.99 3.33
CA MET A 155 12.67 -0.37 2.42
C MET A 155 11.22 -0.51 2.94
N CYS A 156 10.67 0.58 3.48
CA CYS A 156 9.34 0.70 4.09
C CYS A 156 8.44 1.74 3.38
N GLN A 157 8.79 2.11 2.16
CA GLN A 157 8.20 3.20 1.37
C GLN A 157 6.80 2.90 0.80
N GLY A 158 6.34 1.66 0.92
CA GLY A 158 5.13 1.18 0.25
C GLY A 158 5.36 0.90 -1.24
N TYR A 159 4.27 0.86 -2.01
CA TYR A 159 4.28 0.51 -3.43
C TYR A 159 3.51 1.52 -4.30
N TYR A 160 3.18 2.68 -3.75
CA TYR A 160 2.44 3.74 -4.44
C TYR A 160 3.41 4.78 -4.95
N ARG A 161 3.27 5.17 -6.23
CA ARG A 161 3.74 6.49 -6.64
C ARG A 161 2.82 7.52 -5.98
N HIS A 162 3.35 8.39 -5.12
CA HIS A 162 2.53 9.27 -4.27
C HIS A 162 2.14 10.60 -4.94
N ASP A 163 2.93 11.08 -5.89
CA ASP A 163 2.71 12.33 -6.64
C ASP A 163 1.74 12.17 -7.81
N GLU A 164 1.56 10.94 -8.32
CA GLU A 164 0.77 10.68 -9.51
C GLU A 164 -0.08 9.40 -9.41
N GLY A 165 -1.38 9.55 -9.64
CA GLY A 165 -2.33 8.45 -9.76
C GLY A 165 -2.54 8.00 -11.21
N TYR A 166 -3.12 6.82 -11.42
CA TYR A 166 -3.28 6.30 -12.78
C TYR A 166 -4.62 6.72 -13.37
N THR A 167 -4.58 7.60 -14.36
CA THR A 167 -5.73 7.97 -15.20
C THR A 167 -5.48 7.49 -16.63
N PRO A 168 -6.28 6.55 -17.17
CA PRO A 168 -6.24 6.20 -18.59
C PRO A 168 -6.50 7.43 -19.47
N GLU A 169 -5.90 7.44 -20.66
CA GLU A 169 -6.30 8.39 -21.70
C GLU A 169 -7.54 7.86 -22.42
N TRP A 170 -8.60 8.66 -22.45
CA TRP A 170 -9.81 8.39 -23.22
C TRP A 170 -9.96 9.43 -24.34
N PRO A 171 -10.51 9.05 -25.51
CA PRO A 171 -10.78 10.01 -26.56
C PRO A 171 -11.72 11.14 -26.06
N GLY A 172 -11.43 12.38 -26.43
CA GLY A 172 -12.30 13.54 -26.16
C GLY A 172 -12.21 14.09 -24.74
N MET A 173 -11.27 13.63 -23.89
CA MET A 173 -11.14 14.14 -22.51
C MET A 173 -10.96 15.65 -22.47
N GLU A 174 -10.21 16.20 -23.42
CA GLU A 174 -9.98 17.64 -23.61
C GLU A 174 -11.23 18.42 -23.99
N SER A 175 -12.26 17.73 -24.50
CA SER A 175 -13.53 18.35 -24.89
C SER A 175 -14.49 18.52 -23.72
N PHE A 176 -14.30 17.80 -22.60
CA PHE A 176 -15.17 17.89 -21.43
C PHE A 176 -15.07 19.27 -20.77
N LYS A 177 -16.20 19.96 -20.61
CA LYS A 177 -16.24 21.34 -20.07
C LYS A 177 -16.25 21.39 -18.55
N GLY A 178 -16.51 20.26 -17.89
CA GLY A 178 -16.49 20.15 -16.44
C GLY A 178 -15.09 19.91 -15.87
N ARG A 179 -15.02 19.49 -14.60
CA ARG A 179 -13.74 19.24 -13.92
C ARG A 179 -13.42 17.75 -13.85
N ILE A 180 -12.21 17.36 -14.26
CA ILE A 180 -11.69 16.00 -14.07
C ILE A 180 -10.77 16.00 -12.84
N VAL A 181 -11.01 15.08 -11.91
CA VAL A 181 -10.30 15.01 -10.62
C VAL A 181 -9.85 13.58 -10.36
N HIS A 182 -8.57 13.38 -10.03
CA HIS A 182 -8.09 12.09 -9.54
C HIS A 182 -8.09 12.07 -8.00
N PRO A 183 -8.58 11.00 -7.33
CA PRO A 183 -8.65 10.95 -5.87
C PRO A 183 -7.32 11.19 -5.13
N GLN A 184 -6.20 10.75 -5.70
CA GLN A 184 -4.87 10.91 -5.10
C GLN A 184 -4.41 12.37 -5.04
N THR A 185 -4.88 13.22 -5.96
CA THR A 185 -4.56 14.65 -6.07
C THR A 185 -5.81 15.51 -5.88
N TRP A 186 -6.69 15.09 -4.96
CA TRP A 186 -7.96 15.73 -4.71
C TRP A 186 -7.80 17.22 -4.33
N PRO A 187 -8.38 18.18 -5.09
CA PRO A 187 -8.31 19.59 -4.76
C PRO A 187 -9.03 19.93 -3.46
N GLY A 188 -8.38 20.66 -2.55
CA GLY A 188 -8.96 21.03 -1.26
C GLY A 188 -10.14 22.01 -1.36
N ASP A 189 -10.28 22.69 -2.50
CA ASP A 189 -11.32 23.68 -2.79
C ASP A 189 -12.44 23.12 -3.70
N LEU A 190 -12.46 21.80 -3.96
CA LEU A 190 -13.46 21.21 -4.84
C LEU A 190 -14.86 21.25 -4.21
N ASP A 191 -15.73 22.11 -4.74
CA ASP A 191 -17.16 22.11 -4.42
C ASP A 191 -17.93 21.20 -5.38
N TYR A 192 -18.55 20.16 -4.81
CA TYR A 192 -19.40 19.18 -5.50
C TYR A 192 -20.88 19.33 -5.13
N SER A 193 -21.25 20.41 -4.43
CA SER A 193 -22.61 20.66 -3.97
C SER A 193 -23.57 20.93 -5.13
N GLY A 194 -24.68 20.20 -5.21
CA GLY A 194 -25.65 20.33 -6.30
C GLY A 194 -25.07 20.03 -7.69
N LYS A 195 -23.99 19.25 -7.77
CA LYS A 195 -23.34 18.84 -9.03
C LYS A 195 -23.66 17.39 -9.38
N LYS A 196 -23.73 17.09 -10.68
CA LYS A 196 -23.71 15.72 -11.20
C LYS A 196 -22.27 15.22 -11.23
N VAL A 197 -21.98 14.16 -10.49
CA VAL A 197 -20.63 13.60 -10.38
C VAL A 197 -20.60 12.19 -10.97
N VAL A 198 -19.69 11.93 -11.91
CA VAL A 198 -19.42 10.56 -12.39
C VAL A 198 -18.11 10.07 -11.78
N VAL A 199 -18.14 8.95 -11.06
CA VAL A 199 -16.96 8.30 -10.48
C VAL A 199 -16.60 7.08 -11.32
N ILE A 200 -15.47 7.12 -12.01
CA ILE A 200 -14.97 6.03 -12.86
C ILE A 200 -14.15 5.06 -12.01
N GLY A 201 -14.65 3.83 -11.85
CA GLY A 201 -14.03 2.76 -11.08
C GLY A 201 -14.97 2.16 -10.04
N SER A 202 -14.69 0.93 -9.61
CA SER A 202 -15.47 0.18 -8.62
C SER A 202 -14.63 -0.36 -7.45
N GLY A 203 -13.38 0.10 -7.32
CA GLY A 203 -12.49 -0.32 -6.24
C GLY A 203 -12.80 0.36 -4.90
N ALA A 204 -11.94 0.10 -3.90
CA ALA A 204 -12.08 0.66 -2.55
C ALA A 204 -12.21 2.20 -2.54
N THR A 205 -11.47 2.91 -3.41
CA THR A 205 -11.56 4.37 -3.55
C THR A 205 -12.96 4.82 -3.95
N ALA A 206 -13.60 4.16 -4.92
CA ALA A 206 -14.95 4.49 -5.36
C ALA A 206 -15.96 4.25 -4.22
N ALA A 207 -15.88 3.08 -3.57
CA ALA A 207 -16.74 2.72 -2.44
C ALA A 207 -16.56 3.61 -1.20
N THR A 208 -15.51 4.43 -1.18
CA THR A 208 -15.25 5.40 -0.10
C THR A 208 -15.71 6.79 -0.49
N VAL A 209 -15.36 7.26 -1.70
CA VAL A 209 -15.66 8.64 -2.13
C VAL A 209 -17.15 8.84 -2.41
N ILE A 210 -17.82 7.85 -3.03
CA ILE A 210 -19.23 7.97 -3.43
C ILE A 210 -20.13 8.28 -2.22
N PRO A 211 -20.17 7.44 -1.16
CA PRO A 211 -21.04 7.74 -0.02
C PRO A 211 -20.66 9.06 0.69
N ALA A 212 -19.39 9.46 0.67
CA ALA A 212 -18.93 10.68 1.31
C ALA A 212 -19.36 11.96 0.59
N ILE A 213 -19.62 11.91 -0.73
CA ILE A 213 -20.04 13.07 -1.52
C ILE A 213 -21.53 13.05 -1.89
N ALA A 214 -22.16 11.87 -1.89
CA ALA A 214 -23.52 11.66 -2.39
C ALA A 214 -24.58 12.58 -1.77
N GLU A 215 -24.48 12.90 -0.48
CA GLU A 215 -25.49 13.74 0.18
C GLU A 215 -25.45 15.21 -0.30
N LYS A 216 -24.27 15.73 -0.65
CA LYS A 216 -24.12 17.13 -1.08
C LYS A 216 -24.29 17.28 -2.59
N SER A 217 -23.94 16.26 -3.37
CA SER A 217 -24.09 16.27 -4.83
C SER A 217 -25.55 16.25 -5.26
N GLU A 218 -25.83 16.73 -6.48
CA GLU A 218 -27.17 16.54 -7.09
C GLU A 218 -27.42 15.04 -7.30
N HIS A 219 -26.43 14.36 -7.89
CA HIS A 219 -26.43 12.91 -8.08
C HIS A 219 -25.02 12.39 -8.31
N VAL A 220 -24.73 11.16 -7.85
CA VAL A 220 -23.44 10.49 -8.09
C VAL A 220 -23.65 9.22 -8.92
N THR A 221 -22.98 9.09 -10.06
CA THR A 221 -23.01 7.87 -10.87
C THR A 221 -21.68 7.15 -10.77
N MET A 222 -21.67 5.92 -10.24
CA MET A 222 -20.51 5.03 -10.33
C MET A 222 -20.49 4.39 -11.72
N LEU A 223 -19.49 4.72 -12.54
CA LEU A 223 -19.24 4.07 -13.83
C LEU A 223 -18.16 3.01 -13.66
N GLN A 224 -18.49 1.76 -14.01
CA GLN A 224 -17.54 0.66 -13.93
C GLN A 224 -17.56 -0.22 -15.18
N ARG A 225 -16.38 -0.73 -15.55
CA ARG A 225 -16.26 -1.75 -16.60
C ARG A 225 -16.53 -3.15 -16.08
N SER A 226 -16.02 -3.45 -14.89
CA SER A 226 -16.10 -4.78 -14.28
C SER A 226 -16.57 -4.65 -12.84
N PRO A 227 -17.64 -5.36 -12.44
CA PRO A 227 -18.10 -5.39 -11.06
C PRO A 227 -17.03 -5.85 -10.06
N THR A 228 -17.11 -5.33 -8.84
CA THR A 228 -16.25 -5.70 -7.71
C THR A 228 -17.07 -6.32 -6.57
N TYR A 229 -16.47 -7.25 -5.82
CA TYR A 229 -17.07 -7.80 -4.62
C TYR A 229 -16.93 -6.85 -3.43
N PHE A 230 -17.99 -6.73 -2.65
CA PHE A 230 -18.03 -5.92 -1.44
C PHE A 230 -18.48 -6.74 -0.23
N ILE A 231 -18.01 -6.35 0.96
CA ILE A 231 -18.54 -6.83 2.25
C ILE A 231 -19.17 -5.63 2.94
N PRO A 232 -20.49 -5.42 2.80
CA PRO A 232 -21.19 -4.43 3.62
C PRO A 232 -21.53 -5.02 4.99
N ALA A 233 -21.14 -4.33 6.05
CA ALA A 233 -21.46 -4.73 7.41
C ALA A 233 -21.38 -3.53 8.36
N ARG A 234 -22.01 -3.64 9.53
CA ARG A 234 -21.93 -2.61 10.58
C ARG A 234 -20.48 -2.37 10.98
N ASN A 235 -20.08 -1.12 11.15
CA ASN A 235 -18.76 -0.77 11.68
C ASN A 235 -18.70 -0.92 13.21
N ALA A 236 -18.90 -2.15 13.67
CA ALA A 236 -18.91 -2.55 15.08
C ALA A 236 -18.38 -3.99 15.21
N ASN A 237 -18.02 -4.39 16.43
CA ASN A 237 -17.62 -5.77 16.71
C ASN A 237 -18.30 -6.24 18.00
N ASP A 238 -19.34 -7.04 17.86
CA ASP A 238 -20.18 -7.46 18.99
C ASP A 238 -19.38 -8.24 20.05
N LEU A 239 -18.32 -8.97 19.66
CA LEU A 239 -17.45 -9.63 20.63
C LEU A 239 -16.64 -8.61 21.43
N ALA A 240 -16.04 -7.61 20.76
CA ALA A 240 -15.32 -6.55 21.45
C ALA A 240 -16.23 -5.81 22.42
N ASP A 241 -17.44 -5.46 21.97
CA ASP A 241 -18.43 -4.74 22.78
C ASP A 241 -18.90 -5.58 23.99
N THR A 242 -19.11 -6.89 23.80
CA THR A 242 -19.44 -7.81 24.89
C THR A 242 -18.31 -7.91 25.90
N LEU A 243 -17.06 -8.06 25.46
CA LEU A 243 -15.91 -8.16 26.37
C LEU A 243 -15.69 -6.86 27.16
N ARG A 244 -15.93 -5.69 26.55
CA ARG A 244 -15.92 -4.39 27.26
C ARG A 244 -17.00 -4.31 28.33
N GLN A 245 -18.21 -4.78 28.05
CA GLN A 245 -19.29 -4.83 29.03
C GLN A 245 -18.97 -5.76 30.22
N LEU A 246 -18.14 -6.77 30.00
CA LEU A 246 -17.63 -7.68 31.02
C LEU A 246 -16.37 -7.15 31.74
N GLU A 247 -15.98 -5.89 31.49
CA GLU A 247 -14.82 -5.23 32.11
C GLU A 247 -13.49 -5.97 31.88
N VAL A 248 -13.36 -6.64 30.72
CA VAL A 248 -12.09 -7.25 30.30
C VAL A 248 -11.10 -6.15 29.89
N ASP A 249 -9.83 -6.30 30.24
CA ASP A 249 -8.77 -5.36 29.84
C ASP A 249 -8.65 -5.22 28.30
N GLU A 250 -8.43 -4.00 27.81
CA GLU A 250 -8.37 -3.72 26.37
C GLU A 250 -7.26 -4.49 25.63
N THR A 251 -6.18 -4.87 26.32
CA THR A 251 -5.13 -5.71 25.74
C THR A 251 -5.68 -7.10 25.41
N TRP A 252 -6.47 -7.68 26.32
CA TRP A 252 -7.11 -8.97 26.12
C TRP A 252 -8.24 -8.88 25.10
N ILE A 253 -9.04 -7.80 25.13
CA ILE A 253 -10.08 -7.56 24.11
C ILE A 253 -9.45 -7.55 22.73
N HIS A 254 -8.40 -6.74 22.54
CA HIS A 254 -7.70 -6.63 21.27
C HIS A 254 -7.19 -7.99 20.80
N GLU A 255 -6.49 -8.74 21.67
CA GLU A 255 -5.91 -10.03 21.30
C GLU A 255 -6.97 -11.08 20.96
N ILE A 256 -8.05 -11.19 21.75
CA ILE A 256 -9.13 -12.15 21.51
C ILE A 256 -9.83 -11.83 20.18
N VAL A 257 -10.17 -10.55 19.97
CA VAL A 257 -10.87 -10.09 18.75
C VAL A 257 -9.97 -10.25 17.53
N ARG A 258 -8.69 -9.87 17.62
CA ARG A 258 -7.69 -10.06 16.56
C ARG A 258 -7.59 -11.52 16.15
N ARG A 259 -7.48 -12.46 17.10
CA ARG A 259 -7.45 -13.90 16.81
C ARG A 259 -8.71 -14.40 16.13
N LYS A 260 -9.89 -13.96 16.59
CA LYS A 260 -11.16 -14.32 15.96
C LYS A 260 -11.23 -13.82 14.52
N ILE A 261 -10.90 -12.56 14.27
CA ILE A 261 -10.95 -11.97 12.93
C ILE A 261 -9.98 -12.68 11.99
N LEU A 262 -8.75 -12.96 12.43
CA LEU A 262 -7.77 -13.71 11.64
C LEU A 262 -8.25 -15.13 11.31
N HIS A 263 -8.91 -15.78 12.26
CA HIS A 263 -9.50 -17.11 12.05
C HIS A 263 -10.63 -17.05 11.02
N ASP A 264 -11.59 -16.14 11.20
CA ASP A 264 -12.73 -15.97 10.28
C ASP A 264 -12.27 -15.59 8.88
N GLN A 265 -11.27 -14.72 8.75
CA GLN A 265 -10.66 -14.32 7.48
C GLN A 265 -9.98 -15.51 6.77
N ALA A 266 -9.30 -16.38 7.52
CA ALA A 266 -8.69 -17.59 6.94
C ALA A 266 -9.75 -18.59 6.46
N VAL A 267 -10.81 -18.81 7.25
CA VAL A 267 -11.95 -19.64 6.84
C VAL A 267 -12.60 -19.06 5.58
N PHE A 268 -12.89 -17.76 5.56
CA PHE A 268 -13.48 -17.07 4.41
C PHE A 268 -12.59 -17.15 3.16
N THR A 269 -11.28 -16.94 3.32
CA THR A 269 -10.33 -17.07 2.22
C THR A 269 -10.30 -18.50 1.68
N LYS A 270 -10.24 -19.51 2.54
CA LYS A 270 -10.29 -20.92 2.13
C LYS A 270 -11.55 -21.25 1.34
N ARG A 271 -12.73 -20.82 1.84
CA ARG A 271 -14.02 -20.98 1.16
C ARG A 271 -14.02 -20.35 -0.24
N SER A 272 -13.34 -19.22 -0.45
CA SER A 272 -13.25 -18.57 -1.77
C SER A 272 -12.55 -19.40 -2.85
N PHE A 273 -11.78 -20.42 -2.46
CA PHE A 273 -11.17 -21.39 -3.37
C PHE A 273 -11.96 -22.70 -3.47
N GLU A 274 -12.45 -23.22 -2.34
CA GLU A 274 -13.14 -24.52 -2.29
C GLU A 274 -14.61 -24.46 -2.73
N GLU A 275 -15.29 -23.33 -2.47
CA GLU A 275 -16.70 -23.12 -2.76
C GLU A 275 -16.99 -21.70 -3.32
N PRO A 276 -16.30 -21.27 -4.40
CA PRO A 276 -16.35 -19.90 -4.91
C PRO A 276 -17.76 -19.42 -5.26
N GLU A 277 -18.61 -20.30 -5.79
CA GLU A 277 -20.01 -19.97 -6.14
C GLU A 277 -20.88 -19.72 -4.91
N GLN A 278 -20.65 -20.43 -3.80
CA GLN A 278 -21.39 -20.19 -2.56
C GLN A 278 -20.93 -18.87 -1.92
N VAL A 279 -19.62 -18.62 -1.87
CA VAL A 279 -19.09 -17.35 -1.37
C VAL A 279 -19.59 -16.16 -2.19
N LYS A 280 -19.69 -16.31 -3.52
CA LYS A 280 -20.31 -15.31 -4.39
C LYS A 280 -21.76 -15.03 -3.97
N LYS A 281 -22.57 -16.07 -3.74
CA LYS A 281 -23.96 -15.91 -3.28
C LYS A 281 -24.05 -15.21 -1.93
N ASP A 282 -23.20 -15.56 -0.97
CA ASP A 282 -23.17 -14.96 0.37
C ASP A 282 -22.83 -13.45 0.29
N LEU A 283 -21.82 -13.08 -0.50
CA LEU A 283 -21.45 -11.67 -0.72
C LEU A 283 -22.59 -10.87 -1.35
N LEU A 284 -23.26 -11.45 -2.36
CA LEU A 284 -24.41 -10.82 -3.00
C LEU A 284 -25.61 -10.70 -2.05
N ALA A 285 -25.83 -11.68 -1.17
CA ALA A 285 -26.87 -11.61 -0.16
C ALA A 285 -26.64 -10.44 0.82
N GLY A 286 -25.37 -10.20 1.21
CA GLY A 286 -24.99 -9.01 1.98
C GLY A 286 -25.33 -7.71 1.27
N VAL A 287 -25.00 -7.60 -0.02
CA VAL A 287 -25.35 -6.42 -0.84
C VAL A 287 -26.86 -6.21 -0.93
N ARG A 288 -27.63 -7.27 -1.23
CA ARG A 288 -29.10 -7.23 -1.30
C ARG A 288 -29.74 -6.72 -0.01
N ALA A 289 -29.23 -7.17 1.14
CA ALA A 289 -29.75 -6.76 2.44
C ALA A 289 -29.69 -5.24 2.67
N TYR A 290 -28.71 -4.54 2.09
CA TYR A 290 -28.60 -3.08 2.19
C TYR A 290 -29.31 -2.32 1.06
N LEU A 291 -29.49 -2.92 -0.11
CA LEU A 291 -30.25 -2.32 -1.21
C LEU A 291 -31.76 -2.37 -0.97
N GLY A 292 -32.25 -3.44 -0.34
CA GLY A 292 -33.68 -3.69 -0.15
C GLY A 292 -34.37 -4.28 -1.38
N PRO A 293 -35.61 -4.80 -1.23
CA PRO A 293 -36.30 -5.57 -2.27
C PRO A 293 -36.61 -4.76 -3.54
N ASP A 294 -36.92 -3.46 -3.39
CA ASP A 294 -37.27 -2.59 -4.52
C ASP A 294 -36.07 -2.30 -5.44
N HIS A 295 -34.85 -2.59 -4.98
CA HIS A 295 -33.60 -2.31 -5.67
C HIS A 295 -32.90 -3.60 -6.16
N GLU A 296 -33.58 -4.75 -6.22
CA GLU A 296 -33.01 -6.01 -6.73
C GLU A 296 -32.52 -5.87 -8.18
N HIS A 297 -33.20 -5.05 -8.99
CA HIS A 297 -32.79 -4.70 -10.36
C HIS A 297 -31.46 -3.94 -10.44
N ASN A 298 -30.93 -3.44 -9.32
CA ASN A 298 -29.59 -2.84 -9.27
C ASN A 298 -28.49 -3.89 -9.04
N VAL A 299 -28.82 -5.15 -8.72
CA VAL A 299 -27.81 -6.20 -8.47
C VAL A 299 -27.21 -6.71 -9.77
N ASP A 300 -28.06 -7.06 -10.73
CA ASP A 300 -27.66 -7.45 -12.09
C ASP A 300 -27.87 -6.26 -13.04
N PRO A 301 -26.84 -5.74 -13.73
CA PRO A 301 -25.47 -6.29 -13.88
C PRO A 301 -24.42 -5.69 -12.95
N HIS A 302 -24.80 -4.83 -12.00
CA HIS A 302 -23.86 -3.91 -11.34
C HIS A 302 -23.00 -4.51 -10.22
N PHE A 303 -23.38 -5.65 -9.65
CA PHE A 303 -22.65 -6.26 -8.54
C PHE A 303 -22.31 -7.73 -8.81
N LEU A 304 -22.26 -8.16 -10.08
CA LEU A 304 -21.95 -9.53 -10.49
C LEU A 304 -20.55 -9.66 -11.13
N PRO A 305 -19.46 -9.77 -10.33
CA PRO A 305 -18.14 -10.02 -10.89
C PRO A 305 -18.07 -11.36 -11.65
N SER A 306 -17.29 -11.37 -12.73
CA SER A 306 -17.00 -12.55 -13.55
C SER A 306 -15.85 -13.40 -13.01
N TYR A 307 -15.15 -12.92 -11.99
CA TYR A 307 -14.03 -13.61 -11.36
C TYR A 307 -14.44 -14.20 -10.00
N ARG A 308 -13.67 -15.18 -9.51
CA ARG A 308 -13.88 -15.78 -8.18
C ARG A 308 -13.62 -14.76 -7.06
N PRO A 309 -14.32 -14.80 -5.93
CA PRO A 309 -13.98 -13.98 -4.77
C PRO A 309 -12.48 -14.08 -4.43
N TRP A 310 -11.87 -12.97 -4.00
CA TRP A 310 -10.44 -12.84 -3.69
C TRP A 310 -9.44 -13.00 -4.84
N ARG A 311 -9.85 -13.18 -6.11
CA ARG A 311 -8.94 -12.96 -7.26
C ARG A 311 -8.61 -11.48 -7.45
N GLN A 312 -9.50 -10.60 -6.97
CA GLN A 312 -9.21 -9.18 -6.71
C GLN A 312 -9.60 -8.86 -5.28
N ARG A 313 -9.09 -7.75 -4.74
CA ARG A 313 -9.34 -7.35 -3.34
C ARG A 313 -10.82 -7.06 -3.13
N ILE A 314 -11.38 -7.64 -2.08
CA ILE A 314 -12.76 -7.41 -1.67
C ILE A 314 -12.77 -6.17 -0.77
N ALA A 315 -13.59 -5.19 -1.09
CA ALA A 315 -13.67 -3.94 -0.32
C ALA A 315 -14.74 -4.05 0.78
N TYR A 316 -14.36 -3.70 2.01
CA TYR A 316 -15.31 -3.57 3.10
C TYR A 316 -16.05 -2.22 3.01
N VAL A 317 -17.37 -2.24 3.19
CA VAL A 317 -18.24 -1.06 3.11
C VAL A 317 -18.93 -0.86 4.46
N PRO A 318 -18.38 0.00 5.35
CA PRO A 318 -18.91 0.19 6.69
C PRO A 318 -20.33 0.74 6.64
N ASP A 319 -21.20 0.14 7.45
CA ASP A 319 -22.63 0.43 7.56
C ASP A 319 -23.41 0.35 6.24
N GLY A 320 -22.81 -0.27 5.22
CA GLY A 320 -23.34 -0.37 3.86
C GLY A 320 -23.60 0.99 3.21
N ASP A 321 -22.84 2.03 3.58
CA ASP A 321 -23.09 3.41 3.19
C ASP A 321 -23.21 3.65 1.67
N LEU A 322 -22.36 2.99 0.85
CA LEU A 322 -22.50 3.00 -0.61
C LEU A 322 -23.87 2.48 -1.06
N PHE A 323 -24.29 1.34 -0.54
CA PHE A 323 -25.54 0.69 -0.92
C PHE A 323 -26.76 1.47 -0.42
N ARG A 324 -26.67 2.10 0.76
CA ARG A 324 -27.69 3.00 1.26
C ARG A 324 -27.82 4.24 0.38
N ALA A 325 -26.73 4.82 -0.10
CA ALA A 325 -26.77 5.94 -1.05
C ALA A 325 -27.47 5.54 -2.36
N VAL A 326 -27.23 4.32 -2.85
CA VAL A 326 -27.93 3.77 -4.03
C VAL A 326 -29.41 3.55 -3.75
N SER A 327 -29.76 2.90 -2.64
CA SER A 327 -31.15 2.64 -2.22
C SER A 327 -31.95 3.93 -1.97
N ALA A 328 -31.27 5.00 -1.52
CA ALA A 328 -31.88 6.31 -1.34
C ALA A 328 -32.02 7.11 -2.65
N GLY A 329 -31.56 6.57 -3.79
CA GLY A 329 -31.56 7.27 -5.08
C GLY A 329 -30.54 8.42 -5.20
N LYS A 330 -29.64 8.59 -4.23
CA LYS A 330 -28.57 9.60 -4.23
C LYS A 330 -27.37 9.20 -5.09
N ALA A 331 -27.22 7.90 -5.31
CA ALA A 331 -26.23 7.35 -6.20
C ALA A 331 -26.85 6.31 -7.15
N SER A 332 -26.24 6.11 -8.30
CA SER A 332 -26.56 5.01 -9.21
C SER A 332 -25.29 4.33 -9.68
N VAL A 333 -25.44 3.12 -10.22
CA VAL A 333 -24.33 2.36 -10.78
C VAL A 333 -24.62 2.09 -12.24
N VAL A 334 -23.59 2.21 -13.07
CA VAL A 334 -23.63 1.89 -14.50
C VAL A 334 -22.47 0.97 -14.82
N THR A 335 -22.79 -0.23 -15.32
CA THR A 335 -21.80 -1.19 -15.82
C THR A 335 -21.75 -1.08 -17.33
N ASP A 336 -20.71 -0.45 -17.84
CA ASP A 336 -20.51 -0.21 -19.28
C ASP A 336 -19.06 0.21 -19.56
N GLU A 337 -18.71 0.32 -20.84
CA GLU A 337 -17.44 0.82 -21.31
C GLU A 337 -17.55 2.27 -21.82
N ILE A 338 -16.50 3.04 -21.56
CA ILE A 338 -16.35 4.40 -22.09
C ILE A 338 -16.03 4.29 -23.59
N GLU A 339 -16.81 4.95 -24.43
CA GLU A 339 -16.49 5.17 -25.85
C GLU A 339 -15.60 6.41 -25.99
N LYS A 340 -16.08 7.55 -25.46
CA LYS A 340 -15.35 8.83 -25.44
C LYS A 340 -15.96 9.81 -24.45
N PHE A 341 -15.20 10.83 -24.08
CA PHE A 341 -15.69 11.99 -23.37
C PHE A 341 -16.36 12.95 -24.37
N VAL A 342 -17.38 13.65 -23.90
CA VAL A 342 -18.15 14.65 -24.66
C VAL A 342 -18.27 15.92 -23.82
N GLU A 343 -18.72 17.02 -24.41
CA GLU A 343 -18.69 18.34 -23.75
C GLU A 343 -19.37 18.38 -22.38
N ASN A 344 -20.46 17.65 -22.21
CA ASN A 344 -21.29 17.62 -21.00
C ASN A 344 -21.19 16.30 -20.21
N GLY A 345 -20.24 15.40 -20.51
CA GLY A 345 -20.14 14.12 -19.82
C GLY A 345 -19.37 13.03 -20.54
N ILE A 346 -19.84 11.78 -20.43
CA ILE A 346 -19.20 10.60 -21.01
C ILE A 346 -20.19 9.85 -21.90
N LEU A 347 -19.83 9.63 -23.17
CA LEU A 347 -20.53 8.71 -24.06
C LEU A 347 -20.04 7.27 -23.81
N LEU A 348 -20.97 6.38 -23.54
CA LEU A 348 -20.72 4.95 -23.34
C LEU A 348 -20.86 4.17 -24.65
N LYS A 349 -20.28 2.97 -24.72
CA LYS A 349 -20.40 2.08 -25.89
C LYS A 349 -21.84 1.63 -26.15
N SER A 350 -22.70 1.62 -25.14
CA SER A 350 -24.14 1.40 -25.31
C SER A 350 -24.87 2.54 -26.05
N GLY A 351 -24.22 3.69 -26.25
CA GLY A 351 -24.82 4.91 -26.80
C GLY A 351 -25.45 5.83 -25.76
N LYS A 352 -25.51 5.41 -24.48
CA LYS A 352 -25.97 6.28 -23.38
C LYS A 352 -24.91 7.36 -23.07
N VAL A 353 -25.37 8.58 -22.81
CA VAL A 353 -24.54 9.66 -22.27
C VAL A 353 -24.76 9.78 -20.76
N LEU A 354 -23.68 9.77 -19.99
CA LEU A 354 -23.68 10.13 -18.58
C LEU A 354 -23.30 11.59 -18.43
N GLU A 355 -24.27 12.45 -18.14
CA GLU A 355 -24.03 13.86 -17.87
C GLU A 355 -23.23 14.06 -16.58
N ALA A 356 -22.25 14.96 -16.60
CA ALA A 356 -21.41 15.25 -15.44
C ALA A 356 -20.94 16.70 -15.45
N ASP A 357 -20.93 17.32 -14.27
CA ASP A 357 -20.17 18.54 -14.01
C ASP A 357 -18.75 18.21 -13.54
N ILE A 358 -18.60 17.08 -12.83
CA ILE A 358 -17.34 16.59 -12.28
C ILE A 358 -17.18 15.11 -12.63
N ILE A 359 -15.99 14.74 -13.10
CA ILE A 359 -15.59 13.36 -13.33
C ILE A 359 -14.45 13.01 -12.38
N VAL A 360 -14.65 12.00 -11.54
CA VAL A 360 -13.65 11.48 -10.62
C VAL A 360 -13.02 10.21 -11.20
N THR A 361 -11.73 10.23 -11.48
CA THR A 361 -11.00 9.08 -12.05
C THR A 361 -10.48 8.17 -10.93
N ALA A 362 -11.39 7.43 -10.27
CA ALA A 362 -11.04 6.43 -9.25
C ALA A 362 -10.43 5.14 -9.85
N THR A 363 -9.48 5.30 -10.78
CA THR A 363 -8.90 4.26 -11.64
C THR A 363 -7.61 3.64 -11.10
N GLY A 364 -7.23 4.00 -9.87
CA GLY A 364 -6.12 3.42 -9.12
C GLY A 364 -4.86 4.27 -9.17
N PHE A 365 -3.71 3.64 -9.13
CA PHE A 365 -2.41 4.29 -8.97
C PHE A 365 -1.37 3.65 -9.89
N HIS A 366 -0.22 4.33 -10.00
CA HIS A 366 0.99 3.73 -10.55
C HIS A 366 1.71 2.94 -9.46
N LEU A 367 1.96 1.65 -9.74
CA LEU A 367 2.81 0.84 -8.88
C LEU A 367 4.23 1.42 -8.92
N SER A 368 4.76 1.81 -7.77
CA SER A 368 6.14 2.30 -7.62
C SER A 368 6.94 1.27 -6.83
N VAL A 369 7.53 0.32 -7.55
CA VAL A 369 8.42 -0.69 -6.95
C VAL A 369 9.68 0.03 -6.51
N MET A 370 10.01 -0.07 -5.21
CA MET A 370 11.16 0.61 -4.61
C MET A 370 11.15 2.16 -4.65
N GLY A 371 9.98 2.77 -4.87
CA GLY A 371 9.76 4.20 -4.62
C GLY A 371 10.41 5.16 -5.63
N ASP A 372 10.54 4.75 -6.90
CA ASP A 372 11.18 5.54 -7.98
C ASP A 372 12.62 6.01 -7.63
N ILE A 373 13.32 5.22 -6.80
CA ILE A 373 14.73 5.42 -6.42
C ILE A 373 15.63 4.69 -7.42
N ALA A 374 16.71 5.33 -7.86
CA ALA A 374 17.71 4.68 -8.70
C ALA A 374 18.65 3.81 -7.85
N PHE A 375 18.64 2.49 -8.07
CA PHE A 375 19.51 1.55 -7.36
C PHE A 375 20.73 1.15 -8.18
N ALA A 376 21.84 0.92 -7.50
CA ALA A 376 23.05 0.35 -8.10
C ALA A 376 23.80 -0.57 -7.13
N VAL A 377 24.53 -1.55 -7.69
CA VAL A 377 25.45 -2.43 -6.97
C VAL A 377 26.80 -2.37 -7.68
N ASP A 378 27.85 -1.96 -6.95
CA ASP A 378 29.22 -1.85 -7.48
C ASP A 378 29.30 -1.02 -8.78
N GLY A 379 28.55 0.08 -8.81
CA GLY A 379 28.50 1.02 -9.95
C GLY A 379 27.63 0.58 -11.13
N LYS A 380 26.98 -0.59 -11.06
CA LYS A 380 26.04 -1.07 -12.09
C LYS A 380 24.59 -0.81 -11.68
N PRO A 381 23.74 -0.26 -12.56
CA PRO A 381 22.31 -0.14 -12.29
C PRO A 381 21.69 -1.48 -11.91
N LEU A 382 20.82 -1.46 -10.90
CA LEU A 382 20.07 -2.64 -10.44
C LEU A 382 18.64 -2.57 -10.96
N ASP A 383 18.26 -3.56 -11.76
CA ASP A 383 16.86 -3.83 -12.10
C ASP A 383 16.33 -4.95 -11.20
N PHE A 384 15.29 -4.65 -10.40
CA PHE A 384 14.68 -5.64 -9.53
C PHE A 384 13.97 -6.75 -10.29
N ALA A 385 13.50 -6.50 -11.52
CA ALA A 385 12.84 -7.50 -12.36
C ALA A 385 13.79 -8.66 -12.76
N ASP A 386 15.11 -8.43 -12.69
CA ASP A 386 16.12 -9.45 -12.96
C ASP A 386 16.49 -10.28 -11.73
N THR A 387 16.02 -9.88 -10.55
CA THR A 387 16.29 -10.61 -9.29
C THR A 387 15.25 -11.70 -9.03
N VAL A 388 15.61 -12.67 -8.19
CA VAL A 388 14.68 -13.60 -7.55
C VAL A 388 14.51 -13.20 -6.10
N THR A 389 13.26 -13.16 -5.63
CA THR A 389 13.00 -12.78 -4.24
C THR A 389 13.09 -13.97 -3.28
N TYR A 390 13.80 -13.80 -2.16
CA TYR A 390 13.67 -14.69 -1.01
C TYR A 390 12.53 -14.19 -0.14
N ARG A 391 11.48 -15.02 -0.03
CA ARG A 391 10.25 -14.79 0.73
C ARG A 391 9.62 -13.43 0.50
N GLY A 392 9.74 -12.85 -0.70
CA GLY A 392 9.17 -11.53 -0.99
C GLY A 392 9.77 -10.37 -0.17
N MET A 393 10.96 -10.53 0.41
CA MET A 393 11.56 -9.53 1.30
C MET A 393 13.06 -9.27 1.06
N MET A 394 13.81 -10.22 0.52
CA MET A 394 15.20 -10.04 0.07
C MET A 394 15.34 -10.41 -1.41
N PHE A 395 16.46 -10.07 -2.05
CA PHE A 395 16.67 -10.22 -3.49
C PHE A 395 18.04 -10.80 -3.80
N THR A 396 18.10 -11.76 -4.72
CA THR A 396 19.37 -12.34 -5.15
C THR A 396 20.31 -11.27 -5.70
N GLY A 397 21.55 -11.24 -5.20
CA GLY A 397 22.55 -10.26 -5.65
C GLY A 397 22.42 -8.86 -5.03
N VAL A 398 21.50 -8.65 -4.09
CA VAL A 398 21.31 -7.36 -3.39
C VAL A 398 21.64 -7.53 -1.90
N PRO A 399 22.81 -7.06 -1.44
CA PRO A 399 23.22 -7.23 -0.05
C PRO A 399 22.54 -6.26 0.92
N ASN A 400 22.45 -6.67 2.19
CA ASN A 400 22.04 -5.86 3.33
C ASN A 400 20.77 -5.03 3.10
N MET A 401 19.79 -5.61 2.41
CA MET A 401 18.54 -4.92 2.12
C MET A 401 17.34 -5.83 2.35
N VAL A 402 16.32 -5.28 3.02
CA VAL A 402 15.02 -5.91 3.19
C VAL A 402 13.91 -4.97 2.74
N TRP A 403 12.92 -5.51 2.04
CA TRP A 403 11.72 -4.82 1.58
C TRP A 403 10.48 -5.30 2.33
N VAL A 404 9.69 -4.35 2.79
CA VAL A 404 8.38 -4.62 3.40
C VAL A 404 7.30 -4.53 2.34
N PHE A 405 6.74 -5.68 2.00
CA PHE A 405 5.48 -5.80 1.27
C PHE A 405 4.50 -6.61 2.11
N GLY A 406 3.30 -6.08 2.37
CA GLY A 406 2.26 -6.73 3.19
C GLY A 406 1.39 -7.71 2.41
N TYR A 407 0.33 -8.23 3.04
CA TYR A 407 -0.62 -9.12 2.39
C TYR A 407 -1.67 -8.34 1.57
N PHE A 408 -2.19 -8.96 0.51
CA PHE A 408 -3.36 -8.51 -0.24
C PHE A 408 -4.68 -8.98 0.36
N ARG A 409 -4.69 -10.14 1.05
CA ARG A 409 -5.91 -10.75 1.62
C ARG A 409 -6.05 -10.60 3.12
N ALA A 410 -5.00 -10.11 3.77
CA ALA A 410 -4.95 -9.84 5.19
C ALA A 410 -4.37 -8.44 5.42
N SER A 411 -4.40 -7.98 6.66
CA SER A 411 -3.88 -6.67 7.02
C SER A 411 -2.37 -6.56 6.77
N TRP A 412 -1.97 -5.39 6.26
CA TRP A 412 -0.59 -5.09 5.87
C TRP A 412 0.42 -5.28 7.01
N THR A 413 0.07 -4.80 8.21
CA THR A 413 0.94 -4.79 9.39
C THR A 413 1.23 -6.17 9.95
N LEU A 414 0.34 -7.15 9.75
CA LEU A 414 0.58 -8.54 10.15
C LEU A 414 1.91 -9.05 9.61
N ARG A 415 2.18 -8.79 8.33
CA ARG A 415 3.43 -9.20 7.70
C ARG A 415 4.58 -8.25 8.02
N ALA A 416 4.30 -6.95 8.13
CA ALA A 416 5.32 -5.97 8.48
C ALA A 416 5.98 -6.30 9.83
N ASP A 417 5.19 -6.71 10.84
CA ASP A 417 5.70 -7.15 12.15
C ASP A 417 6.56 -8.42 12.02
N LEU A 418 6.15 -9.41 11.22
CA LEU A 418 6.94 -10.62 10.99
C LEU A 418 8.28 -10.31 10.30
N VAL A 419 8.28 -9.43 9.30
CA VAL A 419 9.50 -8.96 8.63
C VAL A 419 10.38 -8.18 9.61
N ALA A 420 9.79 -7.38 10.50
CA ALA A 420 10.53 -6.62 11.49
C ALA A 420 11.28 -7.51 12.50
N ASP A 421 10.63 -8.57 12.99
CA ASP A 421 11.28 -9.59 13.82
C ASP A 421 12.42 -10.29 13.08
N PHE A 422 12.20 -10.63 11.82
CA PHE A 422 13.24 -11.23 10.97
C PHE A 422 14.44 -10.31 10.81
N VAL A 423 14.22 -9.01 10.51
CA VAL A 423 15.32 -8.04 10.37
C VAL A 423 16.12 -7.91 11.67
N CYS A 424 15.46 -7.78 12.82
CA CYS A 424 16.14 -7.64 14.11
C CYS A 424 16.98 -8.88 14.44
N ARG A 425 16.44 -10.09 14.19
CA ARG A 425 17.19 -11.35 14.33
C ARG A 425 18.36 -11.45 13.37
N LEU A 426 18.16 -11.09 12.11
CA LEU A 426 19.21 -11.12 11.09
C LEU A 426 20.38 -10.19 11.47
N LEU A 427 20.07 -8.98 11.93
CA LEU A 427 21.08 -8.02 12.40
C LEU A 427 21.84 -8.54 13.64
N GLY A 428 21.13 -9.19 14.58
CA GLY A 428 21.75 -9.87 15.72
C GLY A 428 22.70 -10.98 15.29
N HIS A 429 22.26 -11.85 14.38
CA HIS A 429 23.05 -12.95 13.84
C HIS A 429 24.31 -12.47 13.11
N MET A 430 24.19 -11.41 12.30
CA MET A 430 25.34 -10.78 11.65
C MET A 430 26.36 -10.26 12.67
N GLN A 431 25.89 -9.65 13.75
CA GLN A 431 26.75 -9.15 14.84
C GLN A 431 27.45 -10.29 15.56
N GLU A 432 26.74 -11.37 15.89
CA GLU A 432 27.30 -12.57 16.52
C GLU A 432 28.37 -13.23 15.65
N LYS A 433 28.16 -13.29 14.34
CA LYS A 433 29.13 -13.79 13.36
C LYS A 433 30.30 -12.84 13.10
N GLY A 434 30.20 -11.57 13.51
CA GLY A 434 31.19 -10.55 13.21
C GLY A 434 31.30 -10.20 11.72
N VAL A 435 30.22 -10.39 10.95
CA VAL A 435 30.17 -10.13 9.50
C VAL A 435 29.49 -8.80 9.19
N ARG A 436 29.80 -8.21 8.03
CA ARG A 436 29.26 -6.90 7.64
C ARG A 436 28.32 -6.98 6.46
N LYS A 437 28.30 -8.11 5.75
CA LYS A 437 27.46 -8.34 4.58
C LYS A 437 26.65 -9.61 4.77
N VAL A 438 25.38 -9.53 4.40
CA VAL A 438 24.50 -10.66 4.13
C VAL A 438 23.76 -10.41 2.82
N GLY A 439 23.67 -11.43 1.99
CA GLY A 439 22.78 -11.45 0.83
C GLY A 439 22.05 -12.78 0.75
N VAL A 440 21.19 -12.92 -0.24
CA VAL A 440 20.60 -14.20 -0.61
C VAL A 440 21.09 -14.66 -1.98
N SER A 441 21.25 -15.96 -2.16
CA SER A 441 21.57 -16.59 -3.43
C SER A 441 20.79 -17.88 -3.60
N LEU A 442 20.52 -18.28 -4.84
CA LEU A 442 19.86 -19.56 -5.09
C LEU A 442 20.73 -20.70 -4.56
N ARG A 443 20.12 -21.59 -3.79
CA ARG A 443 20.78 -22.81 -3.32
C ARG A 443 21.20 -23.67 -4.52
N PRO A 444 22.21 -24.55 -4.40
CA PRO A 444 22.60 -25.44 -5.48
C PRO A 444 21.43 -26.21 -6.10
N GLU A 445 20.50 -26.71 -5.28
CA GLU A 445 19.30 -27.45 -5.67
C GLU A 445 18.15 -26.57 -6.21
N ASP A 446 18.30 -25.25 -6.18
CA ASP A 446 17.34 -24.26 -6.67
C ASP A 446 17.78 -23.61 -7.98
N LYS A 447 19.01 -23.85 -8.44
CA LYS A 447 19.58 -23.16 -9.62
C LYS A 447 18.76 -23.33 -10.90
N ASP A 448 18.19 -24.52 -11.09
CA ASP A 448 17.41 -24.87 -12.29
C ASP A 448 15.89 -24.75 -12.06
N MET A 449 15.45 -24.18 -10.94
CA MET A 449 14.02 -24.04 -10.63
C MET A 449 13.32 -23.14 -11.65
N LYS A 450 12.05 -23.41 -11.91
CA LYS A 450 11.26 -22.54 -12.79
C LYS A 450 11.06 -21.17 -12.14
N LEU A 451 11.40 -20.11 -12.88
CA LEU A 451 11.09 -18.73 -12.50
C LEU A 451 9.71 -18.33 -13.01
N LEU A 452 8.95 -17.65 -12.15
CA LEU A 452 7.57 -17.26 -12.35
C LEU A 452 7.39 -15.75 -12.08
N PRO A 453 6.31 -15.13 -12.59
CA PRO A 453 5.93 -13.79 -12.18
C PRO A 453 5.75 -13.68 -10.66
N TRP A 454 6.03 -12.50 -10.10
CA TRP A 454 6.04 -12.24 -8.65
C TRP A 454 4.79 -12.71 -7.92
N ILE A 455 3.63 -12.62 -8.58
CA ILE A 455 2.39 -13.24 -8.13
C ILE A 455 1.75 -13.98 -9.30
N ASP A 456 1.03 -15.05 -8.99
CA ASP A 456 0.22 -15.77 -9.96
C ASP A 456 -1.05 -14.96 -10.31
N PRO A 457 -1.27 -14.58 -11.59
CA PRO A 457 -2.49 -13.88 -12.00
C PRO A 457 -3.78 -14.67 -11.79
N GLU A 458 -3.75 -16.01 -11.76
CA GLU A 458 -4.92 -16.81 -11.40
C GLU A 458 -5.23 -16.71 -9.90
N ASN A 459 -4.20 -16.44 -9.11
CA ASN A 459 -4.33 -16.19 -7.69
C ASN A 459 -4.81 -14.76 -7.41
N PHE A 460 -4.16 -13.73 -7.95
CA PHE A 460 -4.51 -12.32 -7.68
C PHE A 460 -4.10 -11.39 -8.83
N ASN A 461 -5.06 -10.68 -9.44
CA ASN A 461 -4.83 -9.93 -10.69
C ASN A 461 -5.48 -8.53 -10.79
N PRO A 462 -5.44 -7.66 -9.76
CA PRO A 462 -5.95 -6.31 -9.92
C PRO A 462 -5.16 -5.55 -11.00
N GLY A 463 -5.85 -4.69 -11.75
CA GLY A 463 -5.27 -4.03 -12.93
C GLY A 463 -3.99 -3.23 -12.65
N TYR A 464 -3.89 -2.56 -11.49
CA TYR A 464 -2.68 -1.81 -11.12
C TYR A 464 -1.44 -2.70 -10.99
N LEU A 465 -1.62 -3.93 -10.49
CA LEU A 465 -0.54 -4.87 -10.30
C LEU A 465 -0.13 -5.48 -11.63
N MET A 466 -1.10 -5.82 -12.49
CA MET A 466 -0.83 -6.39 -13.81
C MET A 466 -0.06 -5.41 -14.70
N ARG A 467 -0.38 -4.12 -14.64
CA ARG A 467 0.37 -3.08 -15.37
C ARG A 467 1.84 -3.01 -14.93
N GLY A 468 2.12 -3.18 -13.64
CA GLY A 468 3.46 -3.08 -13.05
C GLY A 468 4.20 -4.41 -12.86
N MET A 469 3.62 -5.55 -13.27
CA MET A 469 4.18 -6.88 -12.98
C MET A 469 5.61 -7.06 -13.51
N HIS A 470 5.91 -6.47 -14.66
CA HIS A 470 7.23 -6.54 -15.30
C HIS A 470 8.33 -5.77 -14.54
N LEU A 471 7.96 -4.93 -13.55
CA LEU A 471 8.89 -4.18 -12.70
C LEU A 471 9.17 -4.90 -11.37
N LEU A 472 8.43 -5.97 -11.06
CA LEU A 472 8.57 -6.73 -9.82
C LEU A 472 9.60 -7.84 -9.98
N PRO A 473 10.28 -8.25 -8.88
CA PRO A 473 11.20 -9.37 -8.93
C PRO A 473 10.51 -10.68 -9.29
N LYS A 474 11.27 -11.63 -9.86
CA LYS A 474 10.78 -12.97 -10.15
C LYS A 474 10.61 -13.76 -8.84
N ARG A 475 9.75 -14.78 -8.88
CA ARG A 475 9.63 -15.78 -7.82
C ARG A 475 10.04 -17.16 -8.31
N GLY A 476 10.53 -18.00 -7.41
CA GLY A 476 10.76 -19.42 -7.67
C GLY A 476 9.51 -20.26 -7.44
N GLU A 477 9.52 -21.52 -7.86
CA GLU A 477 8.42 -22.46 -7.62
C GLU A 477 8.37 -23.02 -6.18
N LYS A 478 9.48 -22.94 -5.43
CA LYS A 478 9.54 -23.37 -4.03
C LYS A 478 9.12 -22.25 -3.06
N PRO A 479 8.54 -22.58 -1.88
CA PRO A 479 7.98 -21.59 -0.95
C PRO A 479 8.96 -20.52 -0.45
N GLU A 480 10.25 -20.85 -0.32
CA GLU A 480 11.31 -19.94 0.12
C GLU A 480 11.51 -18.77 -0.85
N TRP A 481 11.16 -18.97 -2.12
CA TRP A 481 11.37 -17.99 -3.18
C TRP A 481 10.07 -17.27 -3.58
N GLN A 482 9.06 -17.27 -2.70
CA GLN A 482 7.74 -16.70 -2.97
C GLN A 482 7.30 -15.71 -1.89
N HIS A 483 6.63 -14.63 -2.32
CA HIS A 483 5.81 -13.83 -1.43
C HIS A 483 4.46 -14.54 -1.22
N THR A 484 4.26 -15.14 -0.05
CA THR A 484 3.02 -15.87 0.24
C THR A 484 1.92 -14.92 0.74
N GLN A 485 0.67 -15.36 0.62
CA GLN A 485 -0.50 -14.66 1.19
C GLN A 485 -1.00 -15.33 2.48
N ASP A 486 -0.22 -16.26 3.03
CA ASP A 486 -0.61 -17.12 4.14
C ASP A 486 0.03 -16.65 5.45
N TYR A 487 -0.69 -15.78 6.16
CA TYR A 487 -0.29 -15.34 7.49
C TYR A 487 -0.13 -16.50 8.49
N TRP A 488 -0.99 -17.53 8.41
CA TRP A 488 -0.98 -18.64 9.39
C TRP A 488 0.23 -19.55 9.21
N GLY A 489 0.71 -19.71 7.99
CA GLY A 489 2.01 -20.31 7.69
C GLY A 489 3.15 -19.39 8.10
N GLU A 490 3.17 -18.16 7.61
CA GLU A 490 4.30 -17.23 7.80
C GLU A 490 4.57 -16.89 9.27
N LYS A 491 3.53 -16.79 10.13
CA LYS A 491 3.72 -16.52 11.56
C LYS A 491 4.54 -17.60 12.29
N ASN A 492 4.58 -18.82 11.76
CA ASN A 492 5.37 -19.93 12.29
C ASN A 492 6.71 -20.07 11.53
N ILE A 493 6.68 -19.85 10.20
CA ILE A 493 7.85 -19.99 9.33
C ILE A 493 8.87 -18.90 9.62
N PHE A 494 8.47 -17.63 9.73
CA PHE A 494 9.40 -16.51 9.89
C PHE A 494 10.28 -16.64 11.15
N PRO A 495 9.71 -16.94 12.33
CA PRO A 495 10.52 -17.24 13.51
C PRO A 495 11.37 -18.51 13.40
N ALA A 496 11.05 -19.41 12.47
CA ALA A 496 11.79 -20.65 12.25
C ALA A 496 12.79 -20.57 11.08
N ILE A 497 12.96 -19.42 10.43
CA ILE A 497 13.96 -19.25 9.36
C ILE A 497 15.34 -19.51 9.95
N ASP A 498 16.01 -20.52 9.41
CA ASP A 498 17.40 -20.82 9.68
C ASP A 498 18.29 -19.78 9.00
N LEU A 499 18.95 -18.95 9.79
CA LEU A 499 19.86 -17.92 9.29
C LEU A 499 21.23 -18.49 8.90
N ASP A 500 21.49 -19.77 9.13
CA ASP A 500 22.66 -20.48 8.63
C ASP A 500 22.37 -21.30 7.35
N ASP A 501 21.14 -21.22 6.84
CA ASP A 501 20.73 -21.86 5.60
C ASP A 501 21.63 -21.45 4.41
N PRO A 502 21.97 -22.38 3.48
CA PRO A 502 22.84 -22.10 2.34
C PRO A 502 22.36 -20.97 1.41
N ALA A 503 21.09 -20.57 1.48
CA ALA A 503 20.59 -19.41 0.76
C ALA A 503 21.21 -18.10 1.26
N PHE A 504 21.62 -18.01 2.53
CA PHE A 504 22.25 -16.82 3.11
C PHE A 504 23.76 -16.79 2.85
N VAL A 505 24.22 -15.73 2.20
CA VAL A 505 25.63 -15.53 1.88
C VAL A 505 26.19 -14.40 2.75
N TYR A 506 27.06 -14.76 3.68
CA TYR A 506 27.71 -13.83 4.61
C TYR A 506 29.11 -13.43 4.14
N GLY A 507 29.57 -12.22 4.51
CA GLY A 507 30.97 -11.82 4.38
C GLY A 507 31.26 -10.37 4.71
#